data_AF-A0A7X4ZBC9-F1
#
_entry.id   AF-A0A7X4ZBC9-F1
#
_cell.length_a   1.000
_cell.length_b   1.000
_cell.length_c   1.000
_cell.angle_alpha   90.00
_cell.angle_beta   90.00
_cell.angle_gamma   90.00
#
_symmetry.space_group_name_H-M   'P 1'
#
loop_
_entity.id
_entity.type
_entity.pdbx_description
1 polymer ?
#
loop_
_entity_poly.entity_id
_entity_poly.type
_entity_poly.pdbx_seq_one_letter_code
_entity_poly.pdbx_strand_id
1 'polypeptide(L)'
;MYQNMSEILKDGKVGDFEVSHFEIGENDMYAILHGIPSGKFIRLTHRGSVVMSDTEMEKRTNSAFVRNAHGNVLIGGLGIGLILLAIQDKEDVEKITVVEKNKEVIELVGNQLPFNSKVHIIHDDVFEYKPTTKYNTIYMDIWNYINSDVYNRQMKPLISRYRRYLVPKSEDESRYIDCWCKYQAKNGIRI
;
A
#
# COMPACT_ATOMS: atom_id res chain seq x y z
N MET A 1 4.92 0.46 -13.98
CA MET A 1 5.74 1.65 -13.65
C MET A 1 4.92 2.49 -12.68
N TYR A 2 5.53 3.17 -11.69
CA TYR A 2 4.75 4.03 -10.79
C TYR A 2 4.23 5.26 -11.55
N GLN A 3 2.96 5.61 -11.31
CA GLN A 3 2.34 6.82 -11.84
C GLN A 3 2.68 8.04 -10.95
N ASN A 4 2.56 9.25 -11.49
CA ASN A 4 2.71 10.47 -10.72
C ASN A 4 1.41 10.76 -9.95
N MET A 5 1.38 10.45 -8.65
CA MET A 5 0.15 10.56 -7.85
C MET A 5 -0.28 12.02 -7.67
N SER A 6 0.67 12.95 -7.59
CA SER A 6 0.40 14.39 -7.51
C SER A 6 -0.26 14.98 -8.77
N GLU A 7 -0.19 14.30 -9.92
CA GLU A 7 -0.91 14.73 -11.12
C GLU A 7 -2.35 14.17 -11.19
N ILE A 8 -2.62 13.09 -10.45
CA ILE A 8 -3.88 12.35 -10.48
C ILE A 8 -4.82 12.80 -9.37
N LEU A 9 -4.31 12.86 -8.14
CA LEU A 9 -5.10 13.14 -6.96
C LEU A 9 -5.21 14.65 -6.73
N LYS A 10 -6.41 15.10 -6.39
CA LYS A 10 -6.72 16.47 -6.01
C LYS A 10 -6.87 16.56 -4.50
N ASP A 11 -6.61 17.75 -3.98
CA ASP A 11 -6.80 18.07 -2.58
C ASP A 11 -8.25 17.86 -2.17
N GLY A 12 -8.44 17.32 -0.97
CA GLY A 12 -9.77 17.04 -0.46
C GLY A 12 -9.72 16.52 0.97
N LYS A 13 -10.88 16.59 1.63
CA LYS A 13 -11.04 16.13 3.01
C LYS A 13 -12.37 15.43 3.18
N VAL A 14 -12.34 14.25 3.79
CA VAL A 14 -13.53 13.49 4.19
C VAL A 14 -13.34 13.06 5.64
N GLY A 15 -14.17 13.59 6.54
CA GLY A 15 -14.02 13.37 7.98
C GLY A 15 -12.65 13.83 8.50
N ASP A 16 -11.95 12.91 9.17
CA ASP A 16 -10.62 13.14 9.74
C ASP A 16 -9.47 12.90 8.75
N PHE A 17 -9.77 12.46 7.52
CA PHE A 17 -8.78 12.18 6.47
C PHE A 17 -8.68 13.32 5.47
N GLU A 18 -7.45 13.65 5.07
CA GLU A 18 -7.15 14.71 4.12
C GLU A 18 -6.07 14.27 3.14
N VAL A 19 -6.32 14.49 1.85
CA VAL A 19 -5.35 14.40 0.77
C VAL A 19 -4.94 15.81 0.42
N SER A 20 -3.63 16.08 0.42
CA SER A 20 -3.09 17.41 0.18
C SER A 20 -1.77 17.36 -0.59
N HIS A 21 -1.58 18.26 -1.55
CA HIS A 21 -0.28 18.51 -2.15
C HIS A 21 0.68 19.15 -1.16
N PHE A 22 1.96 18.82 -1.30
CA PHE A 22 3.05 19.51 -0.61
C PHE A 22 4.29 19.57 -1.49
N GLU A 23 5.20 20.49 -1.16
CA GLU A 23 6.41 20.71 -1.92
C GLU A 23 7.62 20.62 -0.99
N ILE A 24 8.65 19.92 -1.45
CA ILE A 24 9.97 19.89 -0.82
C ILE A 24 10.88 20.78 -1.66
N GLY A 25 11.33 21.89 -1.08
CA GLY A 25 12.23 22.82 -1.75
C GLY A 25 13.66 22.29 -1.81
N GLU A 26 14.46 22.78 -2.77
CA GLU A 26 15.86 22.39 -2.94
C GLU A 26 16.76 22.70 -1.73
N ASN A 27 16.35 23.67 -0.90
CA ASN A 27 17.07 24.08 0.31
C ASN A 27 16.49 23.49 1.59
N ASP A 28 15.60 22.49 1.50
CA ASP A 28 15.07 21.82 2.69
C ASP A 28 16.17 20.98 3.36
N MET A 29 16.73 21.51 4.44
CA MET A 29 17.83 20.91 5.19
C MET A 29 17.50 19.52 5.73
N TYR A 30 16.23 19.26 6.08
CA TYR A 30 15.80 17.95 6.55
C TYR A 30 15.77 16.96 5.38
N ALA A 31 15.18 17.37 4.25
CA ALA A 31 15.15 16.56 3.04
C ALA A 31 16.56 16.21 2.55
N ILE A 32 17.48 17.18 2.53
CA ILE A 32 18.89 16.97 2.15
C ILE A 32 19.55 15.96 3.09
N LEU A 33 19.41 16.14 4.42
CA LEU A 33 20.02 15.25 5.42
C LEU A 33 19.50 13.81 5.30
N HIS A 34 18.26 13.64 4.87
CA HIS A 34 17.60 12.34 4.73
C HIS A 34 17.53 11.82 3.30
N GLY A 35 18.19 12.50 2.34
CA GLY A 35 18.24 12.08 0.93
C GLY A 35 16.88 12.08 0.22
N ILE A 36 15.96 12.94 0.63
CA ILE A 36 14.64 13.09 0.01
C ILE A 36 14.76 14.11 -1.13
N PRO A 37 14.44 13.73 -2.38
CA PRO A 37 14.50 14.66 -3.51
C PRO A 37 13.55 15.85 -3.33
N SER A 38 13.93 17.01 -3.82
CA SER A 38 13.02 18.14 -4.00
C SER A 38 11.95 17.78 -5.05
N GLY A 39 10.78 18.38 -4.92
CA GLY A 39 9.67 18.14 -5.84
C GLY A 39 8.30 18.37 -5.23
N LYS A 40 7.29 18.17 -6.07
CA LYS A 40 5.87 18.19 -5.68
C LYS A 40 5.41 16.78 -5.42
N PHE A 41 4.71 16.62 -4.31
CA PHE A 41 4.26 15.34 -3.78
C PHE A 41 2.82 15.48 -3.31
N ILE A 42 2.19 14.35 -3.05
CA ILE A 42 0.88 14.27 -2.43
C ILE A 42 0.93 13.33 -1.23
N ARG A 43 0.19 13.69 -0.18
CA ARG A 43 0.10 12.90 1.04
C ARG A 43 -1.33 12.67 1.45
N LEU A 44 -1.55 11.54 2.10
CA LEU A 44 -2.74 11.27 2.90
C LEU A 44 -2.39 11.51 4.36
N THR A 45 -3.23 12.25 5.06
CA THR A 45 -3.12 12.48 6.50
C THR A 45 -4.39 12.08 7.22
N HIS A 46 -4.26 11.72 8.50
CA HIS A 46 -5.35 11.45 9.42
C HIS A 46 -5.14 12.28 10.68
N ARG A 47 -6.05 13.20 10.98
CA ARG A 47 -5.94 14.17 12.09
C ARG A 47 -4.60 14.92 12.09
N GLY A 48 -4.14 15.32 10.91
CA GLY A 48 -2.87 16.05 10.71
C GLY A 48 -1.60 15.18 10.78
N SER A 49 -1.71 13.90 11.12
CA SER A 49 -0.58 12.96 11.06
C SER A 49 -0.47 12.36 9.67
N VAL A 50 0.73 12.32 9.10
CA VAL A 50 0.96 11.68 7.80
C VAL A 50 0.71 10.17 7.92
N VAL A 51 -0.15 9.66 7.04
CA VAL A 51 -0.43 8.22 6.88
C VAL A 51 0.49 7.66 5.80
N MET A 52 0.56 8.32 4.64
CA MET A 52 1.48 7.97 3.56
C MET A 52 1.70 9.13 2.58
N SER A 53 2.66 8.95 1.66
CA SER A 53 2.98 9.89 0.58
C SER A 53 3.31 9.14 -0.73
N ASP A 54 3.64 9.87 -1.80
CA ASP A 54 4.16 9.32 -3.06
C ASP A 54 5.69 9.47 -3.23
N THR A 55 6.41 9.64 -2.11
CA THR A 55 7.86 9.81 -2.09
C THR A 55 8.63 8.58 -2.62
N GLU A 56 9.89 8.76 -3.00
CA GLU A 56 10.74 7.67 -3.50
C GLU A 56 10.98 6.55 -2.47
N MET A 57 10.91 6.86 -1.18
CA MET A 57 10.96 5.85 -0.11
C MET A 57 9.84 4.82 -0.27
N GLU A 58 8.61 5.27 -0.56
CA GLU A 58 7.44 4.41 -0.72
C GLU A 58 7.60 3.51 -1.93
N LYS A 59 8.09 4.06 -3.04
CA LYS A 59 8.38 3.30 -4.28
C LYS A 59 9.47 2.25 -4.05
N ARG A 60 10.55 2.60 -3.33
CA ARG A 60 11.68 1.72 -3.02
C ARG A 60 11.26 0.57 -2.11
N THR A 61 10.57 0.87 -1.01
CA THR A 61 10.17 -0.11 0.01
C THR A 61 9.10 -1.08 -0.52
N ASN A 62 8.24 -0.63 -1.43
CA ASN A 62 7.23 -1.48 -2.09
C ASN A 62 7.73 -2.19 -3.36
N SER A 63 8.94 -1.90 -3.85
CA SER A 63 9.42 -2.41 -5.14
C SER A 63 9.46 -3.95 -5.23
N ALA A 64 9.73 -4.64 -4.12
CA ALA A 64 9.72 -6.10 -4.08
C ALA A 64 8.31 -6.66 -4.29
N PHE A 65 7.31 -6.06 -3.67
CA PHE A 65 5.91 -6.44 -3.89
C PHE A 65 5.51 -6.21 -5.36
N VAL A 66 5.74 -5.00 -5.89
CA VAL A 66 5.36 -4.65 -7.27
C VAL A 66 5.97 -5.61 -8.30
N ARG A 67 7.23 -6.03 -8.10
CA ARG A 67 7.87 -7.03 -8.96
C ARG A 67 7.19 -8.40 -8.88
N ASN A 68 6.87 -8.86 -7.67
CA ASN A 68 6.30 -10.19 -7.44
C ASN A 68 4.77 -10.25 -7.63
N ALA A 69 4.07 -9.13 -7.80
CA ALA A 69 2.62 -9.13 -7.93
C ALA A 69 2.17 -9.78 -9.25
N HIS A 70 1.40 -10.86 -9.15
CA HIS A 70 0.84 -11.63 -10.26
C HIS A 70 -0.43 -12.39 -9.84
N GLY A 71 -1.17 -12.92 -10.81
CA GLY A 71 -2.39 -13.69 -10.68
C GLY A 71 -3.51 -12.93 -9.99
N ASN A 72 -4.20 -13.62 -9.09
CA ASN A 72 -5.14 -12.99 -8.17
C ASN A 72 -4.37 -12.37 -7.00
N VAL A 73 -4.50 -11.05 -6.85
CA VAL A 73 -3.78 -10.24 -5.86
C VAL A 73 -4.74 -9.77 -4.77
N LEU A 74 -4.37 -9.95 -3.50
CA LEU A 74 -5.01 -9.33 -2.35
C LEU A 74 -4.10 -8.27 -1.74
N ILE A 75 -4.60 -7.06 -1.55
CA ILE A 75 -3.92 -5.98 -0.85
C ILE A 75 -4.77 -5.51 0.32
N GLY A 76 -4.18 -5.44 1.50
CA GLY A 76 -4.72 -4.73 2.65
C GLY A 76 -4.22 -3.29 2.68
N GLY A 77 -5.13 -2.32 2.69
CA GLY A 77 -4.84 -0.88 2.61
C GLY A 77 -4.97 -0.33 1.19
N LEU A 78 -5.80 0.71 1.03
CA LEU A 78 -5.91 1.46 -0.23
C LEU A 78 -4.82 2.54 -0.32
N GLY A 79 -4.62 3.26 0.79
CA GLY A 79 -3.69 4.39 0.82
C GLY A 79 -4.07 5.47 -0.21
N ILE A 80 -3.09 5.99 -0.94
CA ILE A 80 -3.27 6.86 -2.12
C ILE A 80 -3.31 6.06 -3.43
N GLY A 81 -3.25 4.72 -3.37
CA GLY A 81 -3.27 3.84 -4.54
C GLY A 81 -1.96 3.70 -5.32
N LEU A 82 -0.83 4.17 -4.78
CA LEU A 82 0.48 4.13 -5.42
C LEU A 82 0.85 2.74 -5.98
N ILE A 83 0.77 1.71 -5.14
CA ILE A 83 1.12 0.34 -5.54
C ILE A 83 0.07 -0.30 -6.45
N LEU A 84 -1.20 0.13 -6.36
CA LEU A 84 -2.29 -0.38 -7.19
C LEU A 84 -2.12 0.04 -8.65
N LEU A 85 -1.89 1.34 -8.88
CA LEU A 85 -1.63 1.86 -10.22
C LEU A 85 -0.34 1.25 -10.81
N ALA A 86 0.63 0.88 -9.97
CA ALA A 86 1.87 0.27 -10.44
C ALA A 86 1.70 -1.17 -10.96
N ILE A 87 0.66 -1.89 -10.53
CA ILE A 87 0.45 -3.31 -10.86
C ILE A 87 -0.79 -3.58 -11.73
N GLN A 88 -1.78 -2.67 -11.79
CA GLN A 88 -3.05 -2.95 -12.48
C GLN A 88 -2.89 -3.20 -13.98
N ASP A 89 -1.85 -2.64 -14.60
CA ASP A 89 -1.59 -2.80 -16.04
C ASP A 89 -0.64 -3.97 -16.35
N LYS A 90 -0.19 -4.70 -15.33
CA LYS A 90 0.60 -5.91 -15.53
C LYS A 90 -0.25 -6.98 -16.21
N GLU A 91 0.27 -7.59 -17.28
CA GLU A 91 -0.42 -8.66 -18.02
C GLU A 91 -0.63 -9.91 -17.17
N ASP A 92 0.35 -10.23 -16.33
CA ASP A 92 0.34 -11.35 -15.38
C ASP A 92 -0.50 -11.09 -14.13
N VAL A 93 -1.14 -9.92 -13.97
CA VAL A 93 -2.13 -9.64 -12.90
C VAL A 93 -3.53 -9.79 -13.45
N GLU A 94 -4.32 -10.70 -12.87
CA GLU A 94 -5.69 -11.01 -13.30
C GLU A 94 -6.74 -10.16 -12.58
N LYS A 95 -6.62 -10.06 -11.25
CA LYS A 95 -7.56 -9.35 -10.39
C LYS A 95 -6.86 -8.80 -9.17
N ILE A 96 -7.25 -7.61 -8.74
CA ILE A 96 -6.74 -6.96 -7.53
C ILE A 96 -7.92 -6.74 -6.59
N THR A 97 -7.89 -7.39 -5.43
CA THR A 97 -8.83 -7.16 -4.33
C THR A 97 -8.16 -6.27 -3.31
N VAL A 98 -8.72 -5.09 -3.04
CA VAL A 98 -8.22 -4.14 -2.04
C VAL A 98 -9.16 -4.16 -0.86
N VAL A 99 -8.64 -4.37 0.35
CA VAL A 99 -9.42 -4.31 1.58
C VAL A 99 -9.03 -3.03 2.31
N GLU A 100 -9.94 -2.07 2.36
CA GLU A 100 -9.75 -0.79 3.03
C GLU A 100 -10.77 -0.62 4.14
N LYS A 101 -10.28 -0.28 5.33
CA LYS A 101 -11.10 -0.16 6.54
C LYS A 101 -11.87 1.15 6.62
N ASN A 102 -11.32 2.23 6.07
CA ASN A 102 -11.86 3.57 6.22
C ASN A 102 -12.65 3.95 4.97
N LYS A 103 -13.97 4.04 5.10
CA LYS A 103 -14.86 4.46 4.01
C LYS A 103 -14.48 5.84 3.46
N GLU A 104 -14.00 6.72 4.33
CA GLU A 104 -13.51 8.06 4.01
C GLU A 104 -12.33 8.02 3.04
N VAL A 105 -11.39 7.07 3.23
CA VAL A 105 -10.25 6.90 2.32
C VAL A 105 -10.72 6.37 0.96
N ILE A 106 -11.69 5.44 0.94
CA ILE A 106 -12.30 4.97 -0.31
C ILE A 106 -12.98 6.11 -1.06
N GLU A 107 -13.74 6.95 -0.36
CA GLU A 107 -14.44 8.10 -0.97
C GLU A 107 -13.47 9.17 -1.47
N LEU A 108 -12.45 9.48 -0.66
CA LEU A 108 -11.49 10.55 -0.92
C LEU A 108 -10.48 10.18 -2.01
N VAL A 109 -9.99 8.93 -2.02
CA VAL A 109 -8.94 8.48 -2.95
C VAL A 109 -9.53 7.62 -4.07
N GLY A 110 -10.33 6.61 -3.72
CA GLY A 110 -10.79 5.59 -4.66
C GLY A 110 -11.55 6.16 -5.86
N ASN A 111 -12.33 7.23 -5.66
CA ASN A 111 -13.09 7.89 -6.72
C ASN A 111 -12.23 8.72 -7.69
N GLN A 112 -10.99 9.06 -7.32
CA GLN A 112 -10.10 9.89 -8.14
C GLN A 112 -9.15 9.05 -9.00
N LEU A 113 -8.92 7.79 -8.62
CA LEU A 113 -7.93 6.95 -9.25
C LEU A 113 -8.47 6.32 -10.55
N PRO A 114 -7.66 6.29 -11.62
CA PRO A 114 -8.04 5.68 -12.90
C PRO A 114 -7.89 4.15 -12.81
N PHE A 115 -8.70 3.52 -11.95
CA PHE A 115 -8.71 2.08 -11.80
C PHE A 115 -9.33 1.40 -13.01
N ASN A 116 -8.62 0.40 -13.55
CA ASN A 116 -9.15 -0.49 -14.57
C ASN A 116 -10.04 -1.57 -13.94
N SER A 117 -10.68 -2.39 -14.79
CA SER A 117 -11.64 -3.41 -14.36
C SER A 117 -11.07 -4.52 -13.47
N LYS A 118 -9.74 -4.61 -13.29
CA LYS A 118 -9.12 -5.60 -12.42
C LYS A 118 -9.21 -5.21 -10.95
N VAL A 119 -9.32 -3.92 -10.63
CA VAL A 119 -9.28 -3.41 -9.24
C VAL A 119 -10.68 -3.42 -8.63
N HIS A 120 -10.79 -4.06 -7.46
CA HIS A 120 -12.03 -4.18 -6.72
C HIS A 120 -11.77 -3.81 -5.26
N ILE A 121 -12.42 -2.75 -4.78
CA ILE A 121 -12.29 -2.28 -3.40
C ILE A 121 -13.42 -2.86 -2.55
N ILE A 122 -13.05 -3.44 -1.40
CA ILE A 122 -13.94 -3.96 -0.38
C ILE A 122 -13.74 -3.10 0.87
N HIS A 123 -14.84 -2.56 1.40
CA HIS A 123 -14.85 -1.86 2.67
C HIS A 123 -14.94 -2.89 3.81
N ASP A 124 -13.80 -3.28 4.37
CA ASP A 124 -13.70 -4.24 5.48
C ASP A 124 -12.37 -4.03 6.24
N ASP A 125 -12.26 -4.59 7.44
CA ASP A 125 -11.03 -4.64 8.20
C ASP A 125 -10.23 -5.90 7.82
N VAL A 126 -8.97 -5.76 7.43
CA VAL A 126 -8.11 -6.91 7.10
C VAL A 126 -7.94 -7.92 8.23
N PHE A 127 -8.12 -7.52 9.49
CA PHE A 127 -8.08 -8.43 10.63
C PHE A 127 -9.33 -9.33 10.69
N GLU A 128 -10.45 -8.86 10.14
CA GLU A 128 -11.75 -9.55 10.15
C GLU A 128 -12.09 -10.20 8.80
N TYR A 129 -11.63 -9.60 7.70
CA TYR A 129 -11.91 -10.03 6.34
C TYR A 129 -11.59 -11.52 6.12
N LYS A 130 -12.51 -12.19 5.42
CA LYS A 130 -12.43 -13.61 5.08
C LYS A 130 -12.55 -13.77 3.57
N PRO A 131 -11.42 -13.98 2.88
CA PRO A 131 -11.45 -14.28 1.46
C PRO A 131 -12.35 -15.47 1.11
N THR A 132 -13.09 -15.33 0.02
CA THR A 132 -13.86 -16.41 -0.60
C THR A 132 -13.08 -17.14 -1.70
N THR A 133 -11.92 -16.62 -2.10
CA THR A 133 -11.03 -17.19 -3.12
C THR A 133 -9.60 -17.36 -2.60
N LYS A 134 -8.77 -18.06 -3.38
CA LYS A 134 -7.31 -18.10 -3.20
C LYS A 134 -6.63 -17.00 -4.02
N TYR A 135 -5.42 -16.65 -3.60
CA TYR A 135 -4.59 -15.63 -4.23
C TYR A 135 -3.20 -16.18 -4.54
N ASN A 136 -2.61 -15.68 -5.61
CA ASN A 136 -1.21 -15.89 -5.97
C ASN A 136 -0.32 -14.94 -5.15
N THR A 137 -0.78 -13.70 -5.00
CA THR A 137 -0.06 -12.64 -4.29
C THR A 137 -0.92 -12.06 -3.17
N ILE A 138 -0.38 -11.98 -1.95
CA ILE A 138 -1.02 -11.30 -0.82
C ILE A 138 -0.06 -10.26 -0.23
N TYR A 139 -0.52 -9.03 -0.04
CA TYR A 139 0.29 -7.96 0.52
C TYR A 139 -0.50 -7.14 1.54
N MET A 140 0.12 -6.80 2.67
CA MET A 140 -0.51 -5.99 3.72
C MET A 140 0.28 -4.70 3.93
N ASP A 141 -0.36 -3.57 3.72
CA ASP A 141 0.24 -2.24 3.80
C ASP A 141 -0.70 -1.26 4.53
N ILE A 142 -0.74 -1.40 5.87
CA ILE A 142 -1.76 -0.76 6.72
C ILE A 142 -1.18 0.01 7.92
N TRP A 143 0.14 0.12 8.02
CA TRP A 143 0.81 0.63 9.22
C TRP A 143 1.47 1.98 8.97
N ASN A 144 1.15 2.98 9.80
CA ASN A 144 1.80 4.29 9.73
C ASN A 144 3.25 4.29 10.22
N TYR A 145 3.65 3.25 10.96
CA TYR A 145 5.00 3.09 11.49
C TYR A 145 5.33 1.62 11.68
N ILE A 146 6.62 1.32 11.77
CA ILE A 146 7.13 -0.03 11.96
C ILE A 146 8.02 -0.14 13.20
N ASN A 147 7.89 -1.25 13.91
CA ASN A 147 8.80 -1.68 14.97
C ASN A 147 8.58 -3.18 15.25
N SER A 148 9.35 -3.72 16.19
CA SER A 148 9.26 -5.13 16.58
C SER A 148 7.90 -5.50 17.19
N ASP A 149 7.21 -4.58 17.87
CA ASP A 149 5.87 -4.82 18.41
C ASP A 149 4.83 -4.93 17.31
N VAL A 150 4.86 -4.05 16.31
CA VAL A 150 4.00 -4.13 15.11
C VAL A 150 4.23 -5.46 14.39
N TYR A 151 5.49 -5.87 14.24
CA TYR A 151 5.82 -7.16 13.64
C TYR A 151 5.22 -8.34 14.42
N ASN A 152 5.44 -8.39 15.73
CA ASN A 152 5.04 -9.53 16.57
C ASN A 152 3.53 -9.60 16.78
N ARG A 153 2.86 -8.46 16.98
CA ARG A 153 1.44 -8.39 17.35
C ARG A 153 0.51 -8.30 16.15
N GLN A 154 0.98 -7.83 14.99
CA GLN A 154 0.11 -7.57 13.84
C GLN A 154 0.58 -8.28 12.56
N MET A 155 1.79 -7.98 12.07
CA MET A 155 2.26 -8.52 10.77
C MET A 155 2.36 -10.05 10.78
N LYS A 156 3.01 -10.63 11.80
CA LYS A 156 3.21 -12.09 11.90
C LYS A 156 1.86 -12.84 12.03
N PRO A 157 0.91 -12.42 12.89
CA PRO A 157 -0.43 -13.00 12.91
C PRO A 157 -1.19 -12.88 11.60
N LEU A 158 -1.18 -11.71 10.94
CA LEU A 158 -1.83 -11.51 9.65
C LEU A 158 -1.26 -12.44 8.58
N ILE A 159 0.06 -12.50 8.43
CA ILE A 159 0.71 -13.42 7.48
C ILE A 159 0.30 -14.87 7.78
N SER A 160 0.30 -15.27 9.05
CA SER A 160 -0.13 -16.62 9.45
C SER A 160 -1.58 -16.92 9.06
N ARG A 161 -2.49 -15.96 9.33
CA ARG A 161 -3.90 -16.04 8.95
C ARG A 161 -4.05 -16.16 7.44
N TYR A 162 -3.39 -15.30 6.67
CA TYR A 162 -3.60 -15.19 5.23
C TYR A 162 -2.88 -16.24 4.39
N ARG A 163 -1.85 -16.91 4.93
CA ARG A 163 -1.16 -18.03 4.26
C ARG A 163 -2.10 -19.13 3.77
N ARG A 164 -3.20 -19.39 4.49
CA ARG A 164 -4.17 -20.41 4.06
C ARG A 164 -4.94 -20.00 2.82
N TYR A 165 -4.96 -18.72 2.46
CA TYR A 165 -5.63 -18.21 1.26
C TYR A 165 -4.67 -18.07 0.08
N LEU A 166 -3.40 -18.47 0.20
CA LEU A 166 -2.56 -18.66 -0.97
C LEU A 166 -2.99 -19.89 -1.75
N VAL A 167 -2.86 -19.82 -3.08
CA VAL A 167 -2.91 -21.00 -3.94
C VAL A 167 -1.85 -22.04 -3.51
N PRO A 168 -2.08 -23.34 -3.75
CA PRO A 168 -1.07 -24.37 -3.47
C PRO A 168 0.22 -24.14 -4.26
N LYS A 169 1.37 -24.54 -3.70
CA LYS A 169 2.66 -24.45 -4.42
C LYS A 169 2.69 -25.26 -5.72
N SER A 170 1.90 -26.32 -5.81
CA SER A 170 1.77 -27.14 -7.02
C SER A 170 1.04 -26.42 -8.17
N GLU A 171 0.28 -25.37 -7.85
CA GLU A 171 -0.39 -24.51 -8.83
C GLU A 171 0.50 -23.32 -9.20
N ASP A 172 1.21 -22.77 -8.21
CA ASP A 172 2.06 -21.61 -8.37
C ASP A 172 3.24 -21.67 -7.40
N GLU A 173 4.41 -22.02 -7.94
CA GLU A 173 5.67 -22.06 -7.18
C GLU A 173 6.15 -20.66 -6.78
N SER A 174 5.73 -19.62 -7.51
CA SER A 174 6.07 -18.22 -7.30
C SER A 174 5.14 -17.45 -6.35
N ARG A 175 4.13 -18.13 -5.78
CA ARG A 175 3.17 -17.51 -4.85
C ARG A 175 3.85 -16.66 -3.77
N TYR A 176 3.29 -15.49 -3.52
CA TYR A 176 3.93 -14.44 -2.73
C TYR A 176 3.05 -13.97 -1.57
N ILE A 177 3.65 -13.80 -0.37
CA ILE A 177 2.99 -13.14 0.76
C ILE A 177 3.98 -12.29 1.57
N ASP A 178 3.65 -11.02 1.76
CA ASP A 178 4.45 -10.12 2.61
C ASP A 178 3.64 -8.97 3.22
N CYS A 179 4.30 -8.16 4.04
CA CYS A 179 3.81 -6.90 4.61
C CYS A 179 4.80 -5.78 4.27
N TRP A 180 4.31 -4.53 4.24
CA TRP A 180 5.16 -3.36 4.12
C TRP A 180 6.22 -3.31 5.22
N CYS A 181 7.47 -3.15 4.80
CA CYS A 181 8.66 -3.09 5.66
C CYS A 181 8.76 -4.18 6.75
N LYS A 182 8.23 -5.39 6.49
CA LYS A 182 8.26 -6.53 7.43
C LYS A 182 9.67 -6.84 7.93
N TYR A 183 10.67 -6.84 7.04
CA TYR A 183 12.05 -7.16 7.39
C TYR A 183 12.61 -6.13 8.39
N GLN A 184 12.37 -4.85 8.13
CA GLN A 184 12.79 -3.75 8.99
C GLN A 184 12.09 -3.83 10.35
N ALA A 185 10.76 -4.03 10.36
CA ALA A 185 9.97 -4.20 11.57
C ALA A 185 10.49 -5.37 12.44
N LYS A 186 10.77 -6.52 11.82
CA LYS A 186 11.29 -7.72 12.50
C LYS A 186 12.65 -7.48 13.15
N ASN A 187 13.52 -6.72 12.49
CA ASN A 187 14.92 -6.53 12.90
C ASN A 187 15.18 -5.19 13.61
N GLY A 188 14.15 -4.38 13.87
CA GLY A 188 14.29 -3.07 14.53
C GLY A 188 15.07 -2.04 13.70
N ILE A 189 15.02 -2.16 12.37
CA ILE A 189 15.74 -1.27 11.44
C ILE A 189 14.82 -0.08 11.08
N ARG A 190 15.37 1.13 11.05
CA ARG A 190 14.66 2.33 10.60
C ARG A 190 14.64 2.42 9.06
N ILE A 191 13.58 2.98 8.50
CA ILE A 191 13.37 3.18 7.07
C ILE A 191 13.79 4.56 6.59
#